data_AF-A0AA85JG40-F1
#
_entry.id   AF-A0AA85JG40-F1
#
_cell.length_a   1.000
_cell.length_b   1.000
_cell.length_c   1.000
_cell.angle_alpha   90.00
_cell.angle_beta   90.00
_cell.angle_gamma   90.00
#
_symmetry.space_group_name_H-M   'P 1'
#
loop_
_entity.id
_entity.type
_entity.pdbx_description
1 polymer ?
#
loop_
_entity_poly.entity_id
_entity_poly.type
_entity_poly.pdbx_seq_one_letter_code
_entity_poly.pdbx_strand_id
1 'polypeptide(L)'
;MRGLVTLLLDKLNYDLGLSTSMPLRFNHKFSSNNYSDCNIPFEVCYPSFHSNSDDELLNNAQHFSHLIDVVLQTDSKLSKMMYPSDYPRPSDVLSHPKVFSRWLLLEQHLASDRLKIALRSSSSWFVVDESEGRPQCVDYFIAILHAISSRGRQLSDKVSQARFVQVQLNLIHEFYFECVVSLARGQPELDASMNRSPYSKSKTEKGNETSNVFRSLFSSHGRSLNSQPRTKKASVINQLFKCFVDGVEDPRSSRWILTMNAMKCLHDVMLEWANDQHYVTFWEDLSTRRLLQFGDPWLKDIGLNTYKTNIMASELKEHESQNEAFNESCSSDTYLGLHGGVFTQMLLLYSSQIKRMLEETVKVVLKDLKEKSSLYIRSSDNWLCDTSESGHLGNIKSENANLMMSTNASVFFHALHDWLYHLSISVHWKLFSHVWKSIASQLDDYFYNELILMNRFTSLGAAQLRFDLTNCLYSLFNLYTERPESFFSQTRDACVLLNLLPGTAELLKDTLNESVSTVRKDDNNPLGSLLELGVYRLTPEEALRILSLRVIVG
;
A
#
# COMPACT_ATOMS: atom_id res chain seq x y z
N MET A 1 -13.71 -46.91 -13.56
CA MET A 1 -13.64 -45.46 -13.24
C MET A 1 -15.01 -44.85 -12.96
N ARG A 2 -15.94 -44.76 -13.92
CA ARG A 2 -17.27 -44.15 -13.70
C ARG A 2 -18.02 -44.70 -12.48
N GLY A 3 -18.13 -46.02 -12.35
CA GLY A 3 -18.78 -46.65 -11.18
C GLY A 3 -18.10 -46.34 -9.83
N LEU A 4 -16.78 -46.13 -9.81
CA LEU A 4 -16.05 -45.73 -8.59
C LEU A 4 -16.34 -44.28 -8.22
N VAL A 5 -16.43 -43.38 -9.21
CA VAL A 5 -16.82 -41.97 -8.98
C VAL A 5 -18.25 -41.90 -8.47
N THR A 6 -19.16 -42.68 -9.04
CA THR A 6 -20.56 -42.77 -8.56
C THR A 6 -20.63 -43.26 -7.11
N LEU A 7 -19.86 -44.30 -6.75
CA LEU A 7 -19.78 -44.77 -5.37
C LEU A 7 -19.25 -43.71 -4.41
N LEU A 8 -18.20 -42.99 -4.82
CA LEU A 8 -17.63 -41.90 -4.04
C LEU A 8 -18.66 -40.80 -3.81
N LEU A 9 -19.40 -40.41 -4.85
CA LEU A 9 -20.47 -39.42 -4.77
C LEU A 9 -21.61 -39.86 -3.85
N ASP A 10 -22.07 -41.10 -3.97
CA ASP A 10 -23.10 -41.66 -3.09
C ASP A 10 -22.65 -41.63 -1.62
N LYS A 11 -21.38 -41.98 -1.36
CA LYS A 11 -20.78 -41.95 -0.03
C LYS A 11 -20.65 -40.52 0.51
N LEU A 12 -20.16 -39.57 -0.30
CA LEU A 12 -20.07 -38.16 0.07
C LEU A 12 -21.44 -37.55 0.38
N ASN A 13 -22.45 -37.84 -0.44
CA ASN A 13 -23.81 -37.36 -0.21
C ASN A 13 -24.39 -37.91 1.10
N TYR A 14 -24.12 -39.17 1.44
CA TYR A 14 -24.54 -39.75 2.72
C TYR A 14 -23.78 -39.12 3.90
N ASP A 15 -22.45 -39.07 3.84
CA ASP A 15 -21.60 -38.59 4.94
C ASP A 15 -21.76 -37.09 5.23
N LEU A 16 -22.16 -36.30 4.22
CA LEU A 16 -22.47 -34.86 4.37
C LEU A 16 -23.96 -34.62 4.75
N GLY A 17 -24.72 -35.68 4.97
CA GLY A 17 -26.14 -35.60 5.33
C GLY A 17 -27.00 -34.95 4.24
N LEU A 18 -26.63 -35.14 2.97
CA LEU A 18 -27.42 -34.72 1.80
C LEU A 18 -28.40 -35.82 1.36
N SER A 19 -28.08 -37.08 1.65
CA SER A 19 -28.96 -38.23 1.44
C SER A 19 -29.25 -38.94 2.76
N THR A 20 -30.51 -39.34 2.97
CA THR A 20 -30.96 -40.08 4.15
C THR A 20 -30.61 -41.57 4.13
N SER A 21 -30.21 -42.11 2.97
CA SER A 21 -29.78 -43.50 2.82
C SER A 21 -28.66 -43.62 1.79
N MET A 22 -27.75 -44.57 2.02
CA MET A 22 -26.70 -44.91 1.05
C MET A 22 -27.26 -45.96 0.08
N PRO A 23 -27.32 -45.70 -1.24
CA PRO A 23 -27.83 -46.68 -2.19
C PRO A 23 -26.93 -47.92 -2.23
N LEU A 24 -27.50 -49.09 -1.94
CA LEU A 24 -26.84 -50.39 -1.98
C LEU A 24 -26.58 -50.82 -3.43
N ARG A 25 -25.59 -50.21 -4.10
CA ARG A 25 -25.29 -50.51 -5.52
C ARG A 25 -24.51 -51.82 -5.73
N PHE A 26 -24.02 -52.45 -4.66
CA PHE A 26 -23.36 -53.76 -4.71
C PHE A 26 -23.94 -54.71 -3.65
N ASN A 27 -25.00 -55.42 -3.98
CA ASN A 27 -25.28 -56.69 -3.33
C ASN A 27 -24.25 -57.70 -3.87
N HIS A 28 -23.19 -57.98 -3.11
CA HIS A 28 -22.46 -59.22 -3.31
C HIS A 28 -23.40 -60.37 -2.92
N LYS A 29 -24.18 -60.88 -3.88
CA LYS A 29 -24.72 -62.24 -3.76
C LYS A 29 -23.52 -63.19 -3.82
N PHE A 30 -22.89 -63.45 -2.67
CA PHE A 30 -22.12 -64.68 -2.51
C PHE A 30 -23.13 -65.83 -2.52
N SER A 31 -23.45 -66.32 -3.71
CA SER A 31 -24.03 -67.65 -3.84
C SER A 31 -22.91 -68.64 -3.53
N SER A 32 -22.85 -69.08 -2.27
CA SER A 32 -22.12 -70.30 -1.93
C SER A 32 -22.79 -71.44 -2.68
N ASN A 33 -22.11 -71.95 -3.69
CA ASN A 33 -22.56 -73.14 -4.40
C ASN A 33 -22.26 -74.35 -3.52
N ASN A 34 -23.33 -74.92 -2.95
CA ASN A 34 -23.57 -76.35 -2.77
C ASN A 34 -23.88 -76.84 -1.34
N TYR A 35 -24.85 -77.76 -1.36
CA TYR A 35 -25.23 -78.83 -0.43
C TYR A 35 -26.18 -78.51 0.75
N SER A 36 -27.46 -78.76 0.44
CA SER A 36 -28.48 -79.54 1.19
C SER A 36 -28.87 -79.16 2.62
N ASP A 37 -30.19 -79.00 2.75
CA ASP A 37 -31.03 -79.36 3.89
C ASP A 37 -30.58 -78.92 5.28
N CYS A 38 -31.15 -77.80 5.75
CA CYS A 38 -31.84 -77.71 7.04
C CYS A 38 -32.57 -76.37 7.13
N ASN A 39 -33.90 -76.42 7.27
CA ASN A 39 -34.74 -75.27 7.61
C ASN A 39 -34.34 -74.74 9.00
N ILE A 40 -33.64 -73.62 9.04
CA ILE A 40 -33.57 -72.72 10.20
C ILE A 40 -33.88 -71.33 9.66
N PRO A 41 -34.85 -70.57 10.20
CA PRO A 41 -35.01 -69.18 9.84
C PRO A 41 -33.81 -68.42 10.40
N PHE A 42 -32.80 -68.18 9.55
CA PHE A 42 -31.80 -67.15 9.83
C PHE A 42 -32.51 -65.80 9.71
N GLU A 43 -32.92 -65.27 10.86
CA GLU A 43 -33.25 -63.87 11.03
C GLU A 43 -32.00 -63.07 10.61
N VAL A 44 -32.04 -62.51 9.40
CA VAL A 44 -31.03 -61.56 8.93
C VAL A 44 -31.20 -60.33 9.81
N CYS A 45 -30.39 -60.26 10.86
CA CYS A 45 -30.24 -59.09 11.70
C CYS A 45 -29.70 -57.97 10.79
N TYR A 46 -30.60 -57.12 10.30
CA TYR A 46 -30.20 -55.86 9.67
C TYR A 46 -29.40 -55.09 10.73
N PRO A 47 -28.19 -54.59 10.43
CA PRO A 47 -27.63 -53.56 11.28
C PRO A 47 -28.61 -52.40 11.21
N SER A 48 -29.31 -52.14 12.31
CA SER A 48 -29.89 -50.83 12.54
C SER A 48 -28.73 -49.85 12.53
N PHE A 49 -28.50 -49.22 11.38
CA PHE A 49 -27.68 -48.02 11.31
C PHE A 49 -28.46 -46.96 12.07
N HIS A 50 -28.30 -46.96 13.38
CA HIS A 50 -28.72 -45.86 14.23
C HIS A 50 -28.13 -44.59 13.64
N SER A 51 -29.05 -43.71 13.25
CA SER A 51 -28.88 -42.33 12.81
C SER A 51 -28.28 -41.47 13.92
N ASN A 52 -27.02 -41.75 14.30
CA ASN A 52 -26.29 -41.00 15.33
C ASN A 52 -24.93 -40.49 14.82
N SER A 53 -24.66 -40.52 13.51
CA SER A 53 -23.52 -39.83 12.90
C SER A 53 -23.92 -38.42 12.45
N ASP A 54 -24.64 -37.70 13.32
CA ASP A 54 -25.08 -36.34 13.05
C ASP A 54 -23.86 -35.41 13.02
N ASP A 55 -23.60 -34.84 11.85
CA ASP A 55 -22.78 -33.64 11.59
C ASP A 55 -21.30 -33.63 12.04
N GLU A 56 -20.69 -34.68 12.62
CA GLU A 56 -19.30 -34.64 13.10
C GLU A 56 -18.28 -34.21 12.02
N LEU A 57 -18.48 -34.64 10.77
CA LEU A 57 -17.63 -34.32 9.63
C LEU A 57 -17.77 -32.86 9.17
N LEU A 58 -18.96 -32.26 9.28
CA LEU A 58 -19.24 -30.86 8.94
C LEU A 58 -18.93 -29.90 10.11
N ASN A 59 -19.09 -30.38 11.34
CA ASN A 59 -18.90 -29.63 12.57
C ASN A 59 -17.41 -29.48 12.90
N ASN A 60 -16.59 -30.50 12.63
CA ASN A 60 -15.15 -30.40 12.83
C ASN A 60 -14.46 -29.70 11.64
N ALA A 61 -14.02 -28.46 11.86
CA ALA A 61 -13.34 -27.62 10.87
C ALA A 61 -12.10 -28.28 10.24
N GLN A 62 -11.33 -29.08 11.00
CA GLN A 62 -10.14 -29.75 10.48
C GLN A 62 -10.50 -30.90 9.53
N HIS A 63 -11.45 -31.75 9.95
CA HIS A 63 -11.92 -32.85 9.11
C HIS A 63 -12.59 -32.31 7.83
N PHE A 64 -13.38 -31.25 7.95
CA PHE A 64 -14.03 -30.64 6.80
C PHE A 64 -13.03 -29.99 5.83
N SER A 65 -12.04 -29.24 6.34
CA SER A 65 -10.96 -28.68 5.50
C SER A 65 -10.20 -29.78 4.75
N HIS A 66 -9.83 -30.85 5.45
CA HIS A 66 -9.14 -31.99 4.86
C HIS A 66 -10.01 -32.71 3.82
N LEU A 67 -11.31 -32.86 4.06
CA LEU A 67 -12.24 -33.42 3.09
C LEU A 67 -12.25 -32.58 1.80
N ILE A 68 -12.36 -31.26 1.92
CA ILE A 68 -12.33 -30.36 0.76
C ILE A 68 -11.03 -30.57 -0.04
N ASP A 69 -9.88 -30.62 0.65
CA ASP A 69 -8.59 -30.89 0.00
C ASP A 69 -8.58 -32.21 -0.77
N VAL A 70 -9.06 -33.28 -0.15
CA VAL A 70 -9.13 -34.61 -0.78
C VAL A 70 -10.05 -34.59 -1.99
N VAL A 71 -11.21 -33.96 -1.90
CA VAL A 71 -12.19 -33.86 -3.00
C VAL A 71 -11.60 -33.08 -4.18
N LEU A 72 -11.02 -31.91 -3.92
CA LEU A 72 -10.38 -31.06 -4.93
C LEU A 72 -9.19 -31.75 -5.60
N GLN A 73 -8.31 -32.37 -4.81
CA GLN A 73 -7.17 -33.14 -5.35
C GLN A 73 -7.62 -34.34 -6.18
N THR A 74 -8.70 -35.01 -5.78
CA THR A 74 -9.29 -36.13 -6.53
C THR A 74 -9.80 -35.64 -7.87
N ASP A 75 -10.51 -34.52 -7.91
CA ASP A 75 -11.04 -33.95 -9.16
C ASP A 75 -9.93 -33.45 -10.10
N SER A 76 -8.85 -32.88 -9.54
CA SER A 76 -7.64 -32.55 -10.32
C SER A 76 -7.00 -33.80 -10.96
N LYS A 77 -6.92 -34.91 -10.22
CA LYS A 77 -6.43 -36.20 -10.75
C LYS A 77 -7.36 -36.76 -11.83
N LEU A 78 -8.67 -36.69 -11.63
CA LEU A 78 -9.67 -37.12 -12.63
C LEU A 78 -9.55 -36.29 -13.92
N SER A 79 -9.31 -34.99 -13.80
CA SER A 79 -9.08 -34.10 -14.95
C SER A 79 -7.84 -34.48 -15.74
N LYS A 80 -6.73 -34.82 -15.06
CA LYS A 80 -5.51 -35.34 -15.71
C LYS A 80 -5.73 -36.68 -16.42
N MET A 81 -6.68 -37.48 -15.95
CA MET A 81 -7.08 -38.74 -16.58
C MET A 81 -8.10 -38.55 -17.71
N MET A 82 -8.38 -37.31 -18.13
CA MET A 82 -9.37 -36.98 -19.16
C MET A 82 -10.77 -37.52 -18.82
N TYR A 83 -11.15 -37.48 -17.54
CA TYR A 83 -12.52 -37.78 -17.14
C TYR A 83 -13.48 -36.77 -17.82
N PRO A 84 -14.55 -37.23 -18.50
CA PRO A 84 -15.44 -36.35 -19.26
C PRO A 84 -16.05 -35.24 -18.39
N SER A 85 -16.21 -34.05 -18.97
CA SER A 85 -16.86 -32.89 -18.33
C SER A 85 -18.35 -33.12 -18.05
N ASP A 86 -19.00 -33.96 -18.87
CA ASP A 86 -20.46 -34.14 -18.85
C ASP A 86 -20.93 -35.09 -17.74
N TYR A 87 -19.99 -35.65 -16.96
CA TYR A 87 -20.27 -36.61 -15.91
C TYR A 87 -20.05 -35.97 -14.55
N PRO A 88 -20.83 -36.40 -13.53
CA PRO A 88 -20.74 -35.81 -12.21
C PRO A 88 -19.36 -36.05 -11.60
N ARG A 89 -18.88 -35.03 -10.91
CA ARG A 89 -17.56 -34.95 -10.28
C ARG A 89 -17.69 -34.81 -8.78
N PRO A 90 -16.72 -35.31 -8.00
CA PRO A 90 -16.73 -35.16 -6.54
C PRO A 90 -16.89 -33.71 -6.06
N SER A 91 -16.38 -32.74 -6.84
CA SER A 91 -16.49 -31.29 -6.59
C SER A 91 -17.92 -30.76 -6.69
N ASP A 92 -18.83 -31.43 -7.40
CA ASP A 92 -20.24 -31.01 -7.51
C ASP A 92 -20.94 -31.03 -6.14
N VAL A 93 -20.55 -31.97 -5.26
CA VAL A 93 -21.08 -32.08 -3.89
C VAL A 93 -20.71 -30.84 -3.06
N LEU A 94 -19.54 -30.24 -3.32
CA LEU A 94 -19.10 -29.02 -2.65
C LEU A 94 -19.92 -27.79 -3.07
N SER A 95 -20.55 -27.84 -4.24
CA SER A 95 -21.42 -26.76 -4.76
C SER A 95 -22.83 -26.83 -4.18
N HIS A 96 -23.18 -27.89 -3.44
CA HIS A 96 -24.48 -27.98 -2.78
C HIS A 96 -24.62 -26.88 -1.72
N PRO A 97 -25.72 -26.09 -1.68
CA PRO A 97 -25.82 -24.89 -0.83
C PRO A 97 -25.48 -25.09 0.65
N LYS A 98 -25.90 -26.23 1.24
CA LYS A 98 -25.59 -26.61 2.64
C LYS A 98 -24.08 -26.78 2.89
N VAL A 99 -23.37 -27.41 1.95
CA VAL A 99 -21.93 -27.69 2.06
C VAL A 99 -21.13 -26.45 1.68
N PHE A 100 -21.56 -25.76 0.63
CA PHE A 100 -20.93 -24.57 0.11
C PHE A 100 -20.95 -23.41 1.11
N SER A 101 -22.06 -23.18 1.82
CA SER A 101 -22.14 -22.13 2.86
C SER A 101 -21.14 -22.39 3.98
N ARG A 102 -21.07 -23.65 4.46
CA ARG A 102 -20.13 -24.06 5.49
C ARG A 102 -18.69 -23.91 5.04
N TRP A 103 -18.40 -24.25 3.79
CA TRP A 103 -17.07 -24.09 3.21
C TRP A 103 -16.67 -22.62 3.13
N LEU A 104 -17.53 -21.77 2.59
CA LEU A 104 -17.22 -20.35 2.44
C LEU A 104 -16.99 -19.65 3.80
N LEU A 105 -17.81 -19.99 4.80
CA LEU A 105 -17.64 -19.53 6.19
C LEU A 105 -16.31 -19.99 6.77
N LEU A 106 -15.96 -21.26 6.58
CA LEU A 106 -14.70 -21.82 7.07
C LEU A 106 -13.49 -21.12 6.43
N GLU A 107 -13.50 -20.90 5.12
CA GLU A 107 -12.42 -20.21 4.39
C GLU A 107 -12.21 -18.79 4.91
N GLN A 108 -13.30 -18.01 5.02
CA GLN A 108 -13.21 -16.65 5.54
C GLN A 108 -12.68 -16.63 6.98
N HIS A 109 -13.18 -17.51 7.85
CA HIS A 109 -12.74 -17.58 9.25
C HIS A 109 -11.25 -17.94 9.37
N LEU A 110 -10.81 -19.00 8.69
CA LEU A 110 -9.41 -19.44 8.72
C LEU A 110 -8.47 -18.38 8.15
N ALA A 111 -8.88 -17.69 7.09
CA ALA A 111 -8.10 -16.62 6.49
C ALA A 111 -8.02 -15.38 7.38
N SER A 112 -9.14 -14.96 7.99
CA SER A 112 -9.22 -13.84 8.92
C SER A 112 -8.36 -14.07 10.17
N ASP A 113 -8.42 -15.26 10.77
CA ASP A 113 -7.60 -15.60 11.94
C ASP A 113 -6.11 -15.55 11.61
N ARG A 114 -5.73 -16.12 10.47
CA ARG A 114 -4.34 -16.11 10.00
C ARG A 114 -3.85 -14.71 9.71
N LEU A 115 -4.69 -13.88 9.09
CA LEU A 115 -4.40 -12.48 8.84
C LEU A 115 -4.12 -11.75 10.16
N LYS A 116 -5.01 -11.89 11.15
CA LYS A 116 -4.85 -11.27 12.47
C LYS A 116 -3.59 -11.74 13.18
N ILE A 117 -3.29 -13.04 13.14
CA ILE A 117 -2.05 -13.60 13.70
C ILE A 117 -0.82 -12.99 13.01
N ALA A 118 -0.84 -12.92 11.68
CA ALA A 118 0.26 -12.35 10.91
C ALA A 118 0.48 -10.87 11.21
N LEU A 119 -0.57 -10.05 11.26
CA LEU A 119 -0.45 -8.61 11.53
C LEU A 119 -0.06 -8.30 12.98
N ARG A 120 -0.40 -9.18 13.94
CA ARG A 120 0.01 -9.05 15.35
C ARG A 120 1.46 -9.44 15.60
N SER A 121 2.02 -10.35 14.79
CA SER A 121 3.41 -10.75 14.95
C SER A 121 4.37 -9.63 14.53
N SER A 122 5.26 -9.25 15.43
CA SER A 122 6.29 -8.23 15.17
C SER A 122 7.24 -8.63 14.04
N SER A 123 7.48 -9.95 13.84
CA SER A 123 8.37 -10.43 12.79
C SER A 123 7.79 -10.24 11.39
N SER A 124 6.46 -10.20 11.25
CA SER A 124 5.82 -10.02 9.96
C SER A 124 6.05 -8.63 9.37
N TRP A 125 6.52 -7.67 10.16
CA TRP A 125 6.76 -6.31 9.69
C TRP A 125 8.21 -6.08 9.26
N PHE A 126 9.07 -7.11 9.31
CA PHE A 126 10.41 -7.01 8.76
C PHE A 126 10.38 -6.89 7.24
N VAL A 127 11.26 -6.03 6.71
CA VAL A 127 11.45 -5.85 5.27
C VAL A 127 12.17 -7.08 4.71
N VAL A 128 11.55 -7.72 3.73
CA VAL A 128 12.09 -8.91 3.05
C VAL A 128 12.89 -8.49 1.82
N ASP A 129 12.40 -7.47 1.10
CA ASP A 129 13.05 -6.92 -0.09
C ASP A 129 13.44 -5.45 0.16
N GLU A 130 14.75 -5.20 0.24
CA GLU A 130 15.32 -3.87 0.45
C GLU A 130 15.06 -2.92 -0.75
N SER A 131 14.80 -3.46 -1.95
CA SER A 131 14.55 -2.64 -3.14
C SER A 131 13.14 -2.07 -3.21
N GLU A 132 12.15 -2.81 -2.68
CA GLU A 132 10.74 -2.40 -2.66
C GLU A 132 10.26 -1.94 -1.27
N GLY A 133 11.10 -2.09 -0.23
CA GLY A 133 10.71 -1.81 1.16
C GLY A 133 9.55 -2.68 1.64
N ARG A 134 9.40 -3.88 1.05
CA ARG A 134 8.23 -4.74 1.17
C ARG A 134 8.25 -5.54 2.48
N PRO A 135 7.26 -5.38 3.38
CA PRO A 135 7.21 -6.13 4.63
C PRO A 135 6.68 -7.55 4.43
N GLN A 136 7.09 -8.49 5.28
CA GLN A 136 6.69 -9.90 5.19
C GLN A 136 5.17 -10.13 5.33
N CYS A 137 4.45 -9.23 6.01
CA CYS A 137 3.02 -9.37 6.28
C CYS A 137 2.18 -9.34 5.01
N VAL A 138 2.57 -8.52 4.01
CA VAL A 138 1.84 -8.44 2.75
C VAL A 138 2.08 -9.69 1.90
N ASP A 139 3.28 -10.28 1.93
CA ASP A 139 3.56 -11.56 1.25
C ASP A 139 2.71 -12.69 1.79
N TYR A 140 2.66 -12.78 3.12
CA TYR A 140 1.84 -13.79 3.78
C TYR A 140 0.36 -13.62 3.42
N PHE A 141 -0.12 -12.38 3.39
CA PHE A 141 -1.50 -12.08 3.04
C PHE A 141 -1.81 -12.38 1.56
N ILE A 142 -0.93 -12.01 0.64
CA ILE A 142 -1.03 -12.36 -0.79
C ILE A 142 -1.08 -13.88 -0.98
N ALA A 143 -0.26 -14.64 -0.23
CA ALA A 143 -0.29 -16.10 -0.27
C ALA A 143 -1.63 -16.67 0.22
N ILE A 144 -2.25 -16.09 1.26
CA ILE A 144 -3.60 -16.46 1.69
C ILE A 144 -4.61 -16.20 0.58
N LEU A 145 -4.59 -15.01 -0.03
CA LEU A 145 -5.52 -14.65 -1.10
C LEU A 145 -5.38 -15.58 -2.31
N HIS A 146 -4.16 -15.92 -2.71
CA HIS A 146 -3.91 -16.89 -3.78
C HIS A 146 -4.45 -18.28 -3.45
N ALA A 147 -4.28 -18.75 -2.21
CA ALA A 147 -4.78 -20.06 -1.81
C ALA A 147 -6.31 -20.14 -1.88
N ILE A 148 -7.00 -19.10 -1.43
CA ILE A 148 -8.47 -18.99 -1.52
C ILE A 148 -8.92 -18.93 -2.99
N SER A 149 -8.25 -18.11 -3.82
CA SER A 149 -8.52 -18.02 -5.27
C SER A 149 -8.40 -19.38 -5.95
N SER A 150 -7.30 -20.08 -5.68
CA SER A 150 -6.99 -21.37 -6.30
C SER A 150 -8.01 -22.45 -5.99
N ARG A 151 -8.56 -22.44 -4.77
CA ARG A 151 -9.62 -23.35 -4.35
C ARG A 151 -10.97 -23.01 -4.99
N GLY A 152 -11.31 -21.72 -5.03
CA GLY A 152 -12.51 -21.24 -5.72
C GLY A 152 -12.50 -21.55 -7.22
N ARG A 153 -11.36 -21.35 -7.90
CA ARG A 153 -11.15 -21.61 -9.34
C ARG A 153 -11.44 -23.04 -9.78
N GLN A 154 -11.42 -24.01 -8.86
CA GLN A 154 -11.68 -25.42 -9.16
C GLN A 154 -13.18 -25.75 -9.27
N LEU A 155 -14.05 -24.83 -8.87
CA LEU A 155 -15.50 -25.02 -8.99
C LEU A 155 -15.96 -24.79 -10.42
N SER A 156 -16.95 -25.56 -10.88
CA SER A 156 -17.54 -25.43 -12.21
C SER A 156 -18.52 -24.24 -12.31
N ASP A 157 -19.21 -23.92 -11.21
CA ASP A 157 -20.23 -22.87 -11.17
C ASP A 157 -19.64 -21.46 -11.01
N LYS A 158 -19.96 -20.57 -11.96
CA LYS A 158 -19.52 -19.18 -11.97
C LYS A 158 -20.04 -18.37 -10.78
N VAL A 159 -21.25 -18.65 -10.28
CA VAL A 159 -21.82 -17.93 -9.13
C VAL A 159 -21.04 -18.28 -7.86
N SER A 160 -20.77 -19.57 -7.66
CA SER A 160 -19.95 -20.06 -6.56
C SER A 160 -18.51 -19.51 -6.62
N GLN A 161 -17.90 -19.44 -7.80
CA GLN A 161 -16.60 -18.77 -7.97
C GLN A 161 -16.66 -17.27 -7.63
N ALA A 162 -17.70 -16.55 -8.07
CA ALA A 162 -17.86 -15.13 -7.73
C ALA A 162 -18.03 -14.89 -6.22
N ARG A 163 -18.67 -15.81 -5.49
CA ARG A 163 -18.75 -15.75 -4.02
C ARG A 163 -17.38 -15.93 -3.34
N PHE A 164 -16.48 -16.72 -3.91
CA PHE A 164 -15.08 -16.77 -3.45
C PHE A 164 -14.34 -15.45 -3.69
N VAL A 165 -14.56 -14.81 -4.84
CA VAL A 165 -14.01 -13.48 -5.11
C VAL A 165 -14.55 -12.44 -4.11
N GLN A 166 -15.81 -12.54 -3.71
CA GLN A 166 -16.38 -11.71 -2.65
C GLN A 166 -15.67 -11.90 -1.31
N VAL A 167 -15.32 -13.14 -0.93
CA VAL A 167 -14.51 -13.42 0.28
C VAL A 167 -13.12 -12.80 0.15
N GLN A 168 -12.48 -12.85 -1.02
CA GLN A 168 -11.20 -12.17 -1.23
C GLN A 168 -11.32 -10.66 -1.02
N LEU A 169 -12.36 -10.02 -1.57
CA LEU A 169 -12.62 -8.59 -1.36
C LEU A 169 -12.85 -8.26 0.12
N ASN A 170 -13.62 -9.09 0.84
CA ASN A 170 -13.83 -8.92 2.27
C ASN A 170 -12.52 -9.00 3.06
N LEU A 171 -11.64 -9.94 2.72
CA LEU A 171 -10.33 -10.09 3.37
C LEU A 171 -9.39 -8.93 3.05
N ILE A 172 -9.39 -8.43 1.81
CA ILE A 172 -8.62 -7.24 1.41
C ILE A 172 -9.08 -6.04 2.24
N HIS A 173 -10.39 -5.87 2.39
CA HIS A 173 -10.95 -4.83 3.25
C HIS A 173 -10.56 -5.01 4.73
N GLU A 174 -10.57 -6.25 5.23
CA GLU A 174 -10.14 -6.54 6.59
C GLU A 174 -8.65 -6.21 6.81
N PHE A 175 -7.78 -6.54 5.84
CA PHE A 175 -6.38 -6.13 5.89
C PHE A 175 -6.24 -4.62 5.97
N TYR A 176 -6.97 -3.88 5.14
CA TYR A 176 -6.99 -2.42 5.19
C TYR A 176 -7.39 -1.92 6.58
N PHE A 177 -8.52 -2.40 7.11
CA PHE A 177 -9.04 -1.98 8.40
C PHE A 177 -8.05 -2.30 9.52
N GLU A 178 -7.52 -3.51 9.57
CA GLU A 178 -6.53 -3.91 10.58
C GLU A 178 -5.24 -3.09 10.48
N CYS A 179 -4.77 -2.77 9.28
CA CYS A 179 -3.64 -1.87 9.09
C CYS A 179 -3.93 -0.46 9.64
N VAL A 180 -5.04 0.17 9.23
CA VAL A 180 -5.42 1.52 9.68
C VAL A 180 -5.68 1.55 11.19
N VAL A 181 -6.38 0.55 11.73
CA VAL A 181 -6.64 0.43 13.16
C VAL A 181 -5.36 0.17 13.93
N SER A 182 -4.43 -0.62 13.40
CA SER A 182 -3.12 -0.82 14.06
C SER A 182 -2.30 0.46 14.14
N LEU A 183 -2.49 1.39 13.21
CA LEU A 183 -1.91 2.73 13.27
C LEU A 183 -2.65 3.62 14.28
N ALA A 184 -3.98 3.50 14.39
CA ALA A 184 -4.80 4.28 15.32
C ALA A 184 -4.69 3.80 16.79
N ARG A 185 -4.48 2.49 17.02
CA ARG A 185 -4.34 1.86 18.35
C ARG A 185 -2.95 2.01 18.97
N GLY A 186 -2.23 3.11 18.69
CA GLY A 186 -1.04 3.50 19.44
C GLY A 186 -1.35 3.87 20.90
N GLN A 187 -1.94 2.95 21.66
CA GLN A 187 -2.03 2.94 23.12
C GLN A 187 -1.02 1.91 23.63
N PRO A 188 -0.24 2.23 24.67
CA PRO A 188 0.86 1.39 25.12
C PRO A 188 0.31 0.20 25.92
N GLU A 189 0.31 -0.98 25.30
CA GLU A 189 0.39 -2.23 26.05
C GLU A 189 1.57 -3.00 25.49
N LEU A 190 2.71 -2.94 26.20
CA LEU A 190 3.54 -4.08 26.60
C LEU A 190 4.90 -3.61 27.15
N ASP A 191 4.87 -2.83 28.24
CA ASP A 191 5.99 -2.76 29.20
C ASP A 191 5.53 -3.35 30.54
N ALA A 192 5.33 -4.67 30.53
CA ALA A 192 5.12 -5.42 31.77
C ALA A 192 5.60 -6.88 31.65
N SER A 193 6.73 -7.14 30.98
CA SER A 193 7.37 -8.46 31.11
C SER A 193 8.88 -8.52 30.87
N MET A 194 9.60 -7.41 30.92
CA MET A 194 11.06 -7.39 30.80
C MET A 194 11.73 -6.77 32.03
N ASN A 195 11.44 -7.35 33.20
CA ASN A 195 12.33 -7.27 34.35
C ASN A 195 12.09 -8.46 35.29
N ARG A 196 12.64 -9.62 34.92
CA ARG A 196 13.08 -10.60 35.92
C ARG A 196 14.27 -11.40 35.41
N SER A 197 15.41 -11.14 36.03
CA SER A 197 16.69 -11.87 35.91
C SER A 197 16.51 -13.39 36.10
N PRO A 198 17.30 -14.24 35.41
CA PRO A 198 17.23 -15.69 35.57
C PRO A 198 18.12 -16.17 36.71
N TYR A 199 17.52 -16.58 37.83
CA TYR A 199 18.15 -17.51 38.78
C TYR A 199 17.19 -18.67 39.12
N SER A 200 17.51 -19.81 38.51
CA SER A 200 17.40 -21.18 39.05
C SER A 200 16.04 -21.85 39.33
N LYS A 201 15.99 -23.12 38.84
CA LYS A 201 15.29 -24.32 39.34
C LYS A 201 13.81 -24.56 38.96
N SER A 202 13.69 -25.37 37.90
CA SER A 202 12.89 -26.60 37.80
C SER A 202 11.59 -26.71 38.61
N LYS A 203 10.46 -26.81 37.89
CA LYS A 203 9.45 -27.86 38.08
C LYS A 203 8.55 -27.93 36.84
N THR A 204 8.39 -29.15 36.37
CA THR A 204 7.42 -29.64 35.37
C THR A 204 6.00 -29.17 35.67
N GLU A 205 5.30 -28.63 34.67
CA GLU A 205 3.84 -28.67 34.57
C GLU A 205 3.38 -28.55 33.12
N LYS A 206 2.37 -29.36 32.77
CA LYS A 206 1.78 -29.58 31.45
C LYS A 206 0.97 -28.35 31.00
N GLY A 207 0.98 -28.04 29.69
CA GLY A 207 -0.05 -27.16 29.10
C GLY A 207 0.21 -26.69 27.66
N ASN A 208 -0.72 -27.09 26.78
CA ASN A 208 -1.18 -26.44 25.53
C ASN A 208 -0.42 -26.68 24.20
N GLU A 209 -0.85 -27.74 23.51
CA GLU A 209 -0.46 -28.19 22.16
C GLU A 209 -1.22 -27.52 21.00
N THR A 210 -1.76 -26.30 21.13
CA THR A 210 -2.64 -25.72 20.08
C THR A 210 -1.93 -24.91 18.99
N SER A 211 -0.62 -24.63 19.09
CA SER A 211 0.06 -23.75 18.10
C SER A 211 0.81 -24.47 16.97
N ASN A 212 0.93 -25.81 17.01
CA ASN A 212 1.72 -26.58 16.04
C ASN A 212 0.91 -27.29 14.93
N VAL A 213 -0.44 -27.30 15.01
CA VAL A 213 -1.28 -28.22 14.21
C VAL A 213 -1.64 -27.70 12.80
N PHE A 214 -1.53 -26.39 12.54
CA PHE A 214 -2.08 -25.79 11.30
C PHE A 214 -1.05 -25.51 10.19
N ARG A 215 0.20 -25.95 10.36
CA ARG A 215 1.28 -25.76 9.37
C ARG A 215 1.08 -26.63 8.11
N SER A 216 0.29 -27.71 8.16
CA SER A 216 0.20 -28.69 7.06
C SER A 216 -0.80 -28.33 5.95
N LEU A 217 -1.76 -27.44 6.18
CA LEU A 217 -2.93 -27.27 5.29
C LEU A 217 -2.66 -26.49 3.98
N PHE A 218 -1.50 -25.83 3.84
CA PHE A 218 -1.18 -25.00 2.67
C PHE A 218 0.17 -25.33 2.02
N SER A 219 0.72 -26.51 2.32
CA SER A 219 1.95 -26.98 1.69
C SER A 219 1.66 -27.60 0.32
N SER A 220 1.76 -26.79 -0.75
CA SER A 220 2.03 -27.31 -2.09
C SER A 220 3.18 -26.56 -2.74
N HIS A 221 4.32 -27.26 -2.83
CA HIS A 221 5.45 -27.06 -3.75
C HIS A 221 5.95 -25.61 -3.99
N GLY A 222 6.55 -25.01 -2.95
CA GLY A 222 7.66 -24.07 -3.13
C GLY A 222 8.97 -24.78 -2.82
N ARG A 223 9.92 -24.81 -3.76
CA ARG A 223 11.25 -25.41 -3.54
C ARG A 223 11.90 -24.77 -2.30
N SER A 224 12.36 -25.63 -1.40
CA SER A 224 13.20 -25.27 -0.26
C SER A 224 14.46 -24.54 -0.75
N LEU A 225 14.61 -23.26 -0.38
CA LEU A 225 15.90 -22.60 -0.35
C LEU A 225 16.36 -22.56 1.10
N ASN A 226 17.18 -23.54 1.49
CA ASN A 226 17.95 -23.48 2.73
C ASN A 226 18.97 -22.35 2.60
N SER A 227 18.64 -21.16 3.07
CA SER A 227 19.63 -20.18 3.50
C SER A 227 19.38 -19.84 4.96
N GLN A 228 20.29 -20.27 5.82
CA GLN A 228 20.32 -19.85 7.21
C GLN A 228 20.28 -18.31 7.30
N PRO A 229 19.46 -17.70 8.17
CA PRO A 229 19.58 -16.29 8.46
C PRO A 229 20.85 -16.10 9.27
N ARG A 230 21.93 -15.71 8.60
CA ARG A 230 23.06 -15.06 9.28
C ARG A 230 22.49 -13.82 9.95
N THR A 231 22.53 -13.81 11.28
CA THR A 231 22.28 -12.67 12.14
C THR A 231 23.21 -11.52 11.72
N LYS A 232 22.74 -10.68 10.81
CA LYS A 232 23.37 -9.40 10.51
C LYS A 232 22.63 -8.34 11.30
N LYS A 233 23.42 -7.63 12.10
CA LYS A 233 23.09 -6.49 12.96
C LYS A 233 21.84 -5.76 12.48
N ALA A 234 20.86 -5.61 13.38
CA ALA A 234 19.80 -4.63 13.20
C ALA A 234 20.44 -3.33 12.71
N SER A 235 20.08 -2.91 11.50
CA SER A 235 20.77 -1.84 10.80
C SER A 235 20.70 -0.57 11.62
N VAL A 236 21.83 0.12 11.78
CA VAL A 236 21.97 1.45 12.40
C VAL A 236 20.90 2.44 11.87
N ILE A 237 20.42 2.18 10.65
CA ILE A 237 19.32 2.85 9.96
C ILE A 237 17.99 2.83 10.76
N ASN A 238 17.64 1.71 11.42
CA ASN A 238 16.44 1.60 12.25
C ASN A 238 16.57 2.34 13.61
N GLN A 239 17.80 2.58 14.07
CA GLN A 239 18.06 3.38 15.28
C GLN A 239 17.97 4.88 14.99
N LEU A 240 18.39 5.33 13.82
CA LEU A 240 18.33 6.75 13.44
C LEU A 240 16.88 7.20 13.19
N PHE A 241 16.07 6.39 12.50
CA PHE A 241 14.64 6.72 12.29
C PHE A 241 13.83 6.74 13.60
N LYS A 242 14.26 5.95 14.60
CA LYS A 242 13.71 5.92 15.97
C LYS A 242 13.87 7.25 16.73
N CYS A 243 14.82 8.10 16.32
CA CYS A 243 15.11 9.36 17.00
C CYS A 243 14.47 10.58 16.32
N PHE A 244 14.12 10.51 15.03
CA PHE A 244 13.87 11.70 14.21
C PHE A 244 12.40 12.02 13.93
N VAL A 245 11.51 11.03 13.90
CA VAL A 245 10.08 11.28 13.59
C VAL A 245 9.24 11.53 14.85
N ASP A 246 9.75 11.16 16.03
CA ASP A 246 9.24 11.61 17.33
C ASP A 246 10.41 11.54 18.32
N GLY A 247 10.60 12.59 19.12
CA GLY A 247 11.60 12.59 20.19
C GLY A 247 11.33 11.43 21.17
N VAL A 248 12.37 10.67 21.50
CA VAL A 248 12.38 9.63 22.54
C VAL A 248 11.35 8.50 22.32
N GLU A 249 11.84 7.38 21.79
CA GLU A 249 11.23 6.04 21.95
C GLU A 249 9.80 5.83 21.43
N ASP A 250 9.44 6.37 20.26
CA ASP A 250 8.14 6.08 19.69
C ASP A 250 8.13 5.04 18.54
N PRO A 251 7.55 3.83 18.75
CA PRO A 251 7.37 2.82 17.70
C PRO A 251 6.36 3.21 16.59
N ARG A 252 5.70 4.38 16.68
CA ARG A 252 4.76 4.91 15.68
C ARG A 252 5.37 5.13 14.29
N SER A 253 6.64 5.53 14.21
CA SER A 253 7.28 6.00 12.97
C SER A 253 7.65 4.90 11.95
N SER A 254 8.29 3.81 12.41
CA SER A 254 8.68 2.72 11.50
C SER A 254 7.46 1.96 10.97
N ARG A 255 6.45 1.75 11.83
CA ARG A 255 5.23 1.03 11.46
C ARG A 255 4.37 1.82 10.47
N TRP A 256 4.42 3.16 10.50
CA TRP A 256 3.76 4.02 9.52
C TRP A 256 4.25 3.74 8.09
N ILE A 257 5.57 3.81 7.87
CA ILE A 257 6.16 3.58 6.54
C ILE A 257 5.95 2.13 6.09
N LEU A 258 6.16 1.16 6.98
CA LEU A 258 5.95 -0.25 6.65
C LEU A 258 4.49 -0.54 6.26
N THR A 259 3.52 0.08 6.95
CA THR A 259 2.10 -0.04 6.60
C THR A 259 1.81 0.59 5.24
N MET A 260 2.36 1.77 4.97
CA MET A 260 2.24 2.44 3.67
C MET A 260 2.81 1.59 2.53
N ASN A 261 3.99 0.99 2.72
CA ASN A 261 4.60 0.08 1.74
C ASN A 261 3.79 -1.19 1.56
N ALA A 262 3.26 -1.79 2.65
CA ALA A 262 2.38 -2.94 2.58
C ALA A 262 1.11 -2.64 1.76
N MET A 263 0.48 -1.49 2.02
CA MET A 263 -0.70 -1.03 1.27
C MET A 263 -0.36 -0.82 -0.21
N LYS A 264 0.78 -0.21 -0.52
CA LYS A 264 1.19 0.02 -1.91
C LYS A 264 1.48 -1.28 -2.65
N CYS A 265 2.14 -2.22 -1.99
CA CYS A 265 2.41 -3.53 -2.55
C CYS A 265 1.12 -4.28 -2.88
N LEU A 266 0.17 -4.32 -1.93
CA LEU A 266 -1.12 -4.98 -2.16
C LEU A 266 -1.94 -4.26 -3.24
N HIS A 267 -1.88 -2.93 -3.30
CA HIS A 267 -2.50 -2.13 -4.36
C HIS A 267 -1.96 -2.53 -5.75
N ASP A 268 -0.64 -2.67 -5.90
CA ASP A 268 -0.03 -3.05 -7.19
C ASP A 268 -0.40 -4.48 -7.59
N VAL A 269 -0.43 -5.41 -6.63
CA VAL A 269 -0.86 -6.79 -6.88
C VAL A 269 -2.34 -6.84 -7.27
N MET A 270 -3.22 -6.06 -6.65
CA MET A 270 -4.61 -5.95 -7.05
C MET A 270 -4.76 -5.39 -8.47
N LEU A 271 -3.90 -4.44 -8.87
CA LEU A 271 -3.90 -3.89 -10.21
C LEU A 271 -3.44 -4.92 -11.25
N GLU A 272 -2.46 -5.76 -10.91
CA GLU A 272 -2.06 -6.91 -11.74
C GLU A 272 -3.19 -7.92 -11.87
N TRP A 273 -3.84 -8.29 -10.75
CA TRP A 273 -4.96 -9.22 -10.75
C TRP A 273 -6.19 -8.68 -11.48
N ALA A 274 -6.42 -7.37 -11.47
CA ALA A 274 -7.49 -6.74 -12.24
C ALA A 274 -7.37 -7.04 -13.75
N ASN A 275 -6.16 -7.36 -14.23
CA ASN A 275 -5.88 -7.73 -15.62
C ASN A 275 -5.76 -9.25 -15.84
N ASP A 276 -5.86 -10.09 -14.80
CA ASP A 276 -5.89 -11.55 -14.96
C ASP A 276 -7.24 -11.96 -15.58
N GLN A 277 -7.17 -12.80 -16.63
CA GLN A 277 -8.31 -13.33 -17.36
C GLN A 277 -9.42 -13.85 -16.45
N HIS A 278 -9.07 -14.48 -15.34
CA HIS A 278 -10.04 -14.98 -14.35
C HIS A 278 -10.95 -13.86 -13.83
N TYR A 279 -10.38 -12.73 -13.41
CA TYR A 279 -11.15 -11.61 -12.86
C TYR A 279 -11.85 -10.80 -13.95
N VAL A 280 -11.21 -10.66 -15.12
CA VAL A 280 -11.82 -9.99 -16.29
C VAL A 280 -13.11 -10.70 -16.70
N THR A 281 -13.11 -12.03 -16.79
CA THR A 281 -14.32 -12.78 -17.20
C THR A 281 -15.51 -12.60 -16.25
N PHE A 282 -15.28 -12.49 -14.93
CA PHE A 282 -16.35 -12.18 -13.98
C PHE A 282 -16.81 -10.75 -14.05
N TRP A 283 -15.89 -9.83 -14.34
CA TRP A 283 -16.26 -8.45 -14.50
C TRP A 283 -17.05 -8.26 -15.78
N GLU A 284 -16.78 -8.96 -16.87
CA GLU A 284 -17.52 -8.83 -18.14
C GLU A 284 -18.95 -9.39 -18.05
N ASP A 285 -19.15 -10.51 -17.35
CA ASP A 285 -20.46 -11.12 -17.16
C ASP A 285 -21.35 -10.28 -16.22
N LEU A 286 -22.50 -9.85 -16.73
CA LEU A 286 -23.45 -8.97 -16.02
C LEU A 286 -23.96 -9.60 -14.72
N SER A 287 -24.12 -10.92 -14.69
CA SER A 287 -24.68 -11.64 -13.54
C SER A 287 -23.71 -11.63 -12.36
N THR A 288 -22.45 -11.98 -12.61
CA THR A 288 -21.38 -11.98 -11.60
C THR A 288 -20.93 -10.56 -11.25
N ARG A 289 -20.92 -9.62 -12.20
CA ARG A 289 -20.65 -8.20 -11.92
C ARG A 289 -21.66 -7.63 -10.93
N ARG A 290 -22.96 -7.86 -11.13
CA ARG A 290 -24.00 -7.39 -10.21
C ARG A 290 -23.82 -7.98 -8.81
N LEU A 291 -23.47 -9.26 -8.72
CA LEU A 291 -23.19 -9.92 -7.45
C LEU A 291 -22.02 -9.27 -6.72
N LEU A 292 -20.93 -8.97 -7.43
CA LEU A 292 -19.72 -8.36 -6.84
C LEU A 292 -19.90 -6.87 -6.50
N GLN A 293 -20.76 -6.15 -7.22
CA GLN A 293 -21.03 -4.72 -6.95
C GLN A 293 -22.07 -4.51 -5.84
N PHE A 294 -23.14 -5.29 -5.80
CA PHE A 294 -24.26 -5.05 -4.89
C PHE A 294 -24.30 -6.05 -3.72
N GLY A 295 -23.45 -7.08 -3.76
CA GLY A 295 -23.44 -8.20 -2.84
C GLY A 295 -24.57 -9.19 -3.11
N ASP A 296 -24.31 -10.46 -2.78
CA ASP A 296 -25.32 -11.53 -2.83
C ASP A 296 -26.16 -11.51 -1.53
N PRO A 297 -27.50 -11.40 -1.58
CA PRO A 297 -28.35 -11.56 -0.40
C PRO A 297 -28.09 -12.88 0.34
N TRP A 298 -27.84 -13.97 -0.38
CA TRP A 298 -27.59 -15.29 0.20
C TRP A 298 -26.35 -15.31 1.10
N LEU A 299 -25.33 -14.50 0.79
CA LEU A 299 -24.14 -14.39 1.64
C LEU A 299 -24.47 -13.78 3.00
N LYS A 300 -25.41 -12.83 3.06
CA LYS A 300 -25.87 -12.24 4.33
C LYS A 300 -26.64 -13.25 5.16
N ASP A 301 -27.49 -14.04 4.51
CA ASP A 301 -28.32 -15.05 5.17
C ASP A 301 -27.46 -16.13 5.86
N ILE A 302 -26.31 -16.48 5.28
CA ILE A 302 -25.35 -17.42 5.90
C ILE A 302 -24.42 -16.76 6.92
N GLY A 303 -24.58 -15.47 7.22
CA GLY A 303 -23.78 -14.74 8.21
C GLY A 303 -22.45 -14.19 7.69
N LEU A 304 -22.24 -14.12 6.38
CA LEU A 304 -21.10 -13.44 5.79
C LEU A 304 -21.44 -11.97 5.50
N ASN A 305 -20.69 -11.07 6.13
CA ASN A 305 -20.76 -9.65 5.79
C ASN A 305 -20.27 -9.47 4.36
N THR A 306 -21.18 -9.13 3.45
CA THR A 306 -20.81 -8.67 2.11
C THR A 306 -20.24 -7.26 2.24
N TYR A 307 -19.00 -7.06 1.83
CA TYR A 307 -18.49 -5.74 1.50
C TYR A 307 -19.48 -5.05 0.53
N LYS A 308 -20.09 -3.92 0.94
CA LYS A 308 -21.04 -3.17 0.13
C LYS A 308 -20.36 -1.93 -0.43
N THR A 309 -20.42 -1.74 -1.73
CA THR A 309 -19.93 -0.52 -2.41
C THR A 309 -20.54 0.77 -1.83
N ASN A 310 -21.77 0.71 -1.30
CA ASN A 310 -22.41 1.86 -0.64
C ASN A 310 -21.78 2.28 0.69
N ILE A 311 -21.11 1.37 1.42
CA ILE A 311 -20.44 1.71 2.69
C ILE A 311 -19.19 2.55 2.39
N MET A 312 -18.43 2.17 1.37
CA MET A 312 -17.28 2.96 0.94
C MET A 312 -17.63 4.28 0.28
N ALA A 313 -18.79 4.41 -0.39
CA ALA A 313 -19.22 5.71 -0.86
C ALA A 313 -19.40 6.72 0.30
N SER A 314 -19.65 6.25 1.53
CA SER A 314 -19.65 7.07 2.74
C SER A 314 -18.23 7.32 3.25
N GLU A 315 -17.38 6.28 3.33
CA GLU A 315 -15.99 6.40 3.80
C GLU A 315 -15.13 7.28 2.88
N LEU A 316 -15.32 7.18 1.56
CA LEU A 316 -14.67 8.04 0.58
C LEU A 316 -15.15 9.50 0.68
N LYS A 317 -16.45 9.73 0.95
CA LYS A 317 -16.99 11.09 1.16
C LYS A 317 -16.52 11.74 2.46
N GLU A 318 -16.36 10.95 3.53
CA GLU A 318 -15.74 11.41 4.78
C GLU A 318 -14.26 11.78 4.57
N HIS A 319 -13.57 11.09 3.65
CA HIS A 319 -12.18 11.39 3.30
C HIS A 319 -12.01 12.56 2.31
N GLU A 320 -12.95 12.78 1.39
CA GLU A 320 -12.92 13.91 0.43
C GLU A 320 -13.24 15.25 1.09
N SER A 321 -14.10 15.28 2.12
CA SER A 321 -14.50 16.51 2.81
C SER A 321 -13.39 17.18 3.64
N GLN A 322 -12.21 16.55 3.75
CA GLN A 322 -11.02 17.15 4.39
C GLN A 322 -9.97 17.68 3.41
N ASN A 323 -10.09 17.42 2.10
CA ASN A 323 -9.03 17.64 1.11
C ASN A 323 -9.48 18.47 -0.12
N GLU A 324 -10.26 19.54 0.08
CA GLU A 324 -10.57 20.52 -0.98
C GLU A 324 -9.40 21.50 -1.19
N ALA A 325 -8.28 21.02 -1.74
CA ALA A 325 -7.25 21.90 -2.29
C ALA A 325 -6.31 21.18 -3.28
N PHE A 326 -6.79 20.26 -4.11
CA PHE A 326 -6.04 19.82 -5.30
C PHE A 326 -7.00 19.14 -6.27
N ASN A 327 -7.66 19.95 -7.11
CA ASN A 327 -8.39 19.45 -8.26
C ASN A 327 -7.85 20.14 -9.52
N GLU A 328 -7.10 19.37 -10.30
CA GLU A 328 -7.13 19.52 -11.76
C GLU A 328 -7.27 18.11 -12.37
N SER A 329 -8.43 17.94 -13.02
CA SER A 329 -8.96 16.79 -13.77
C SER A 329 -9.11 15.42 -13.08
N CYS A 330 -10.23 15.23 -12.38
CA CYS A 330 -11.04 14.02 -12.58
C CYS A 330 -12.51 14.38 -12.37
N SER A 331 -13.16 14.76 -13.47
CA SER A 331 -14.58 15.08 -13.49
C SER A 331 -15.41 13.84 -13.13
N SER A 332 -16.21 14.00 -12.08
CA SER A 332 -17.43 13.25 -11.81
C SER A 332 -18.30 13.18 -13.08
N ASP A 333 -18.34 12.01 -13.74
CA ASP A 333 -19.46 11.47 -14.53
C ASP A 333 -19.06 10.34 -15.51
N THR A 334 -18.07 9.49 -15.18
CA THR A 334 -17.79 8.28 -15.99
C THR A 334 -17.51 7.04 -15.12
N TYR A 335 -18.55 6.49 -14.48
CA TYR A 335 -18.50 5.16 -13.83
C TYR A 335 -18.53 3.98 -14.82
N LEU A 336 -18.30 4.24 -16.11
CA LEU A 336 -18.19 3.24 -17.17
C LEU A 336 -16.86 3.41 -17.92
N GLY A 337 -15.76 2.93 -17.33
CA GLY A 337 -14.55 2.67 -18.09
C GLY A 337 -13.24 2.78 -17.32
N LEU A 338 -12.57 1.64 -17.21
CA LEU A 338 -11.10 1.49 -17.27
C LEU A 338 -10.28 2.15 -16.16
N HIS A 339 -10.21 1.51 -15.00
CA HIS A 339 -8.98 0.91 -14.45
C HIS A 339 -9.31 0.19 -13.13
N GLY A 340 -9.08 -1.13 -13.06
CA GLY A 340 -9.19 -1.89 -11.79
C GLY A 340 -10.23 -3.01 -11.72
N GLY A 341 -11.15 -3.11 -12.68
CA GLY A 341 -12.11 -4.23 -12.79
C GLY A 341 -12.86 -4.54 -11.49
N VAL A 342 -12.83 -5.81 -11.07
CA VAL A 342 -13.42 -6.27 -9.80
C VAL A 342 -12.88 -5.52 -8.56
N PHE A 343 -11.63 -5.05 -8.62
CA PHE A 343 -10.95 -4.40 -7.50
C PHE A 343 -11.05 -2.88 -7.50
N THR A 344 -11.74 -2.26 -8.47
CA THR A 344 -11.79 -0.79 -8.66
C THR A 344 -12.03 -0.05 -7.34
N GLN A 345 -13.02 -0.49 -6.57
CA GLN A 345 -13.38 0.17 -5.32
C GLN A 345 -12.30 0.02 -4.23
N MET A 346 -11.66 -1.15 -4.12
CA MET A 346 -10.55 -1.36 -3.19
C MET A 346 -9.32 -0.56 -3.60
N LEU A 347 -9.03 -0.48 -4.90
CA LEU A 347 -7.92 0.32 -5.42
C LEU A 347 -8.10 1.80 -5.06
N LEU A 348 -9.32 2.34 -5.21
CA LEU A 348 -9.64 3.71 -4.80
C LEU A 348 -9.40 3.93 -3.30
N LEU A 349 -9.90 3.04 -2.44
CA LEU A 349 -9.68 3.13 -1.00
C LEU A 349 -8.19 3.15 -0.63
N TYR A 350 -7.43 2.20 -1.16
CA TYR A 350 -6.00 2.10 -0.87
C TYR A 350 -5.25 3.35 -1.39
N SER A 351 -5.58 3.82 -2.59
CA SER A 351 -4.97 5.02 -3.17
C SER A 351 -5.22 6.27 -2.31
N SER A 352 -6.46 6.47 -1.84
CA SER A 352 -6.84 7.58 -0.97
C SER A 352 -6.08 7.52 0.36
N GLN A 353 -6.01 6.34 0.97
CA GLN A 353 -5.27 6.16 2.22
C GLN A 353 -3.77 6.37 2.07
N ILE A 354 -3.16 5.85 1.00
CA ILE A 354 -1.75 6.04 0.71
C ILE A 354 -1.47 7.54 0.50
N LYS A 355 -2.31 8.25 -0.27
CA LYS A 355 -2.19 9.69 -0.48
C LYS A 355 -2.20 10.45 0.84
N ARG A 356 -3.18 10.17 1.71
CA ARG A 356 -3.26 10.74 3.07
C ARG A 356 -1.99 10.47 3.87
N MET A 357 -1.49 9.23 3.85
CA MET A 357 -0.28 8.87 4.60
C MET A 357 0.96 9.60 4.11
N LEU A 358 1.08 9.79 2.78
CA LEU A 358 2.18 10.55 2.17
C LEU A 358 2.11 12.04 2.52
N GLU A 359 0.91 12.64 2.47
CA GLU A 359 0.70 14.04 2.82
C GLU A 359 1.14 14.31 4.27
N GLU A 360 0.76 13.46 5.22
CA GLU A 360 1.20 13.57 6.61
C GLU A 360 2.73 13.38 6.76
N THR A 361 3.33 12.42 6.05
CA THR A 361 4.79 12.27 6.03
C THR A 361 5.49 13.53 5.53
N VAL A 362 5.01 14.12 4.44
CA VAL A 362 5.58 15.37 3.89
C VAL A 362 5.40 16.54 4.86
N LYS A 363 4.23 16.66 5.52
CA LYS A 363 3.98 17.70 6.53
C LYS A 363 4.96 17.63 7.69
N VAL A 364 5.23 16.44 8.23
CA VAL A 364 6.19 16.24 9.33
C VAL A 364 7.61 16.64 8.90
N VAL A 365 8.05 16.18 7.73
CA VAL A 365 9.37 16.50 7.17
C VAL A 365 9.52 18.01 7.01
N LEU A 366 8.54 18.66 6.38
CA LEU A 366 8.59 20.11 6.13
C LEU A 366 8.54 20.91 7.42
N LYS A 367 7.80 20.47 8.44
CA LYS A 367 7.78 21.14 9.74
C LYS A 367 9.19 21.18 10.35
N ASP A 368 9.86 20.03 10.43
CA ASP A 368 11.23 19.94 10.96
C ASP A 368 12.23 20.76 10.12
N LEU A 369 12.12 20.70 8.80
CA LEU A 369 12.95 21.50 7.90
C LEU A 369 12.76 23.00 8.11
N LYS A 370 11.51 23.47 8.24
CA LYS A 370 11.18 24.89 8.48
C LYS A 370 11.71 25.38 9.84
N GLU A 371 11.67 24.53 10.86
CA GLU A 371 12.25 24.83 12.17
C GLU A 371 13.78 25.01 12.07
N LYS A 372 14.46 24.09 11.36
CA LYS A 372 15.91 24.10 11.15
C LYS A 372 16.41 25.19 10.19
N SER A 373 15.57 25.70 9.29
CA SER A 373 15.92 26.81 8.37
C SER A 373 15.69 28.20 8.96
N SER A 374 15.09 28.32 10.16
CA SER A 374 14.68 29.60 10.74
C SER A 374 15.81 30.65 10.80
N LEU A 375 17.03 30.23 11.17
CA LEU A 375 18.21 31.11 11.23
C LEU A 375 18.75 31.51 9.86
N TYR A 376 18.58 30.67 8.84
CA TYR A 376 18.97 30.99 7.48
C TYR A 376 18.03 32.03 6.86
N ILE A 377 16.73 31.85 7.07
CA ILE A 377 15.68 32.65 6.42
C ILE A 377 15.52 34.02 7.06
N ARG A 378 15.62 34.11 8.39
CA ARG A 378 15.38 35.36 9.14
C ARG A 378 16.63 36.22 9.32
N SER A 379 17.78 35.81 8.80
CA SER A 379 19.01 36.57 8.95
C SER A 379 19.12 37.64 7.87
N SER A 380 18.36 38.73 8.04
CA SER A 380 18.40 39.91 7.15
C SER A 380 19.80 40.47 6.96
N ASP A 381 20.62 40.41 8.01
CA ASP A 381 21.96 40.99 8.01
C ASP A 381 22.90 40.25 7.06
N ASN A 382 22.71 38.93 6.88
CA ASN A 382 23.52 38.12 5.95
C ASN A 382 23.26 38.48 4.48
N TRP A 383 22.03 38.87 4.15
CA TRP A 383 21.64 39.23 2.78
C TRP A 383 22.01 40.67 2.42
N LEU A 384 22.34 41.47 3.43
CA LEU A 384 22.73 42.88 3.33
C LEU A 384 24.23 43.12 3.54
N CYS A 385 25.02 42.07 3.84
CA CYS A 385 26.47 42.22 4.01
C CYS A 385 27.14 42.62 2.69
N ASP A 386 27.63 43.86 2.64
CA ASP A 386 28.72 44.26 1.75
C ASP A 386 30.02 43.91 2.46
N THR A 387 30.84 43.00 1.92
CA THR A 387 32.17 42.71 2.46
C THR A 387 32.98 44.00 2.53
N SER A 388 33.05 44.57 3.72
CA SER A 388 33.70 45.84 3.98
C SER A 388 35.18 45.58 4.28
N GLU A 389 35.98 45.26 3.27
CA GLU A 389 37.44 45.44 3.38
C GLU A 389 38.08 46.01 2.10
N SER A 390 38.35 47.31 2.19
CA SER A 390 39.26 48.13 1.37
C SER A 390 38.75 48.64 0.01
N GLY A 391 38.72 49.97 -0.10
CA GLY A 391 38.53 50.71 -1.35
C GLY A 391 39.70 50.58 -2.32
N HIS A 392 39.90 49.38 -2.86
CA HIS A 392 40.71 49.17 -4.05
C HIS A 392 39.94 48.28 -5.01
N LEU A 393 39.56 48.87 -6.15
CA LEU A 393 39.09 48.29 -7.42
C LEU A 393 39.34 46.77 -7.54
N GLY A 394 38.56 45.98 -6.81
CA GLY A 394 38.62 44.53 -6.76
C GLY A 394 37.53 43.99 -7.66
N ASN A 395 37.93 43.22 -8.67
CA ASN A 395 37.01 42.56 -9.60
C ASN A 395 35.88 41.83 -8.85
N ILE A 396 34.62 42.20 -9.09
CA ILE A 396 33.41 41.45 -8.67
C ILE A 396 33.51 39.94 -9.04
N LYS A 397 34.27 39.62 -10.11
CA LYS A 397 34.57 38.22 -10.50
C LYS A 397 35.43 37.44 -9.49
N SER A 398 36.26 38.11 -8.70
CA SER A 398 37.13 37.51 -7.68
C SER A 398 36.36 37.15 -6.41
N GLU A 399 35.34 37.93 -6.05
CA GLU A 399 34.55 37.72 -4.84
C GLU A 399 33.54 36.58 -5.02
N ASN A 400 32.94 36.48 -6.22
CA ASN A 400 32.07 35.35 -6.60
C ASN A 400 32.81 34.00 -6.60
N ALA A 401 34.15 34.00 -6.75
CA ALA A 401 34.96 32.78 -6.74
C ALA A 401 35.23 32.24 -5.32
N ASN A 402 34.99 33.05 -4.28
CA ASN A 402 35.22 32.68 -2.88
C ASN A 402 33.92 32.33 -2.12
N LEU A 403 32.78 32.25 -2.82
CA LEU A 403 31.50 31.88 -2.20
C LEU A 403 31.57 30.44 -1.68
N MET A 404 31.13 30.28 -0.43
CA MET A 404 31.02 29.00 0.25
C MET A 404 29.58 28.81 0.74
N MET A 405 29.21 27.59 1.13
CA MET A 405 27.90 27.33 1.71
C MET A 405 27.69 28.20 2.95
N SER A 406 26.54 28.87 3.02
CA SER A 406 26.16 29.69 4.16
C SER A 406 26.15 28.87 5.46
N THR A 407 26.87 29.32 6.49
CA THR A 407 26.94 28.63 7.80
C THR A 407 25.55 28.40 8.40
N ASN A 408 24.66 29.40 8.28
CA ASN A 408 23.28 29.30 8.78
C ASN A 408 22.40 28.34 7.96
N ALA A 409 22.76 28.05 6.70
CA ALA A 409 22.03 27.13 5.83
C ALA A 409 22.46 25.66 6.04
N SER A 410 23.67 25.43 6.55
CA SER A 410 24.25 24.10 6.71
C SER A 410 23.36 23.13 7.49
N VAL A 411 22.73 23.60 8.57
CA VAL A 411 21.82 22.80 9.41
C VAL A 411 20.60 22.33 8.63
N PHE A 412 20.02 23.21 7.81
CA PHE A 412 18.90 22.87 6.95
C PHE A 412 19.32 21.87 5.85
N PHE A 413 20.42 22.13 5.14
CA PHE A 413 20.85 21.26 4.04
C PHE A 413 21.22 19.85 4.52
N HIS A 414 21.87 19.75 5.68
CA HIS A 414 22.17 18.46 6.29
C HIS A 414 20.89 17.70 6.67
N ALA A 415 19.92 18.40 7.27
CA ALA A 415 18.63 17.80 7.61
C ALA A 415 17.86 17.35 6.35
N LEU A 416 17.85 18.16 5.29
CA LEU A 416 17.20 17.81 4.02
C LEU A 416 17.85 16.58 3.38
N HIS A 417 19.19 16.52 3.36
CA HIS A 417 19.92 15.37 2.89
C HIS A 417 19.51 14.10 3.64
N ASP A 418 19.50 14.14 4.97
CA ASP A 418 19.18 12.98 5.80
C ASP A 418 17.74 12.53 5.59
N TRP A 419 16.78 13.47 5.53
CA TRP A 419 15.39 13.15 5.22
C TRP A 419 15.23 12.48 3.85
N LEU A 420 15.82 13.07 2.80
CA LEU A 420 15.72 12.51 1.45
C LEU A 420 16.38 11.13 1.35
N TYR A 421 17.56 10.96 1.95
CA TYR A 421 18.25 9.68 2.01
C TYR A 421 17.40 8.64 2.74
N HIS A 422 16.90 8.95 3.93
CA HIS A 422 16.09 8.02 4.73
C HIS A 422 14.78 7.65 4.04
N LEU A 423 14.09 8.61 3.43
CA LEU A 423 12.87 8.35 2.67
C LEU A 423 13.18 7.48 1.44
N SER A 424 14.30 7.70 0.76
CA SER A 424 14.67 6.94 -0.43
C SER A 424 14.93 5.45 -0.16
N ILE A 425 15.40 5.11 1.04
CA ILE A 425 15.69 3.71 1.43
C ILE A 425 14.51 3.03 2.14
N SER A 426 13.56 3.78 2.69
CA SER A 426 12.50 3.23 3.54
C SER A 426 11.14 3.20 2.86
N VAL A 427 10.85 4.17 1.99
CA VAL A 427 9.57 4.28 1.28
C VAL A 427 9.67 3.59 -0.07
N HIS A 428 8.62 2.86 -0.45
CA HIS A 428 8.53 2.25 -1.78
C HIS A 428 8.83 3.26 -2.89
N TRP A 429 9.71 2.94 -3.85
CA TRP A 429 10.26 3.89 -4.82
C TRP A 429 9.21 4.71 -5.61
N LYS A 430 8.11 4.07 -6.05
CA LYS A 430 6.99 4.78 -6.71
C LYS A 430 6.41 5.88 -5.82
N LEU A 431 6.31 5.65 -4.51
CA LEU A 431 5.82 6.62 -3.55
C LEU A 431 6.88 7.67 -3.24
N PHE A 432 8.15 7.27 -3.08
CA PHE A 432 9.25 8.20 -2.84
C PHE A 432 9.31 9.30 -3.92
N SER A 433 9.05 8.92 -5.19
CA SER A 433 8.97 9.89 -6.28
C SER A 433 7.93 11.00 -6.08
N HIS A 434 6.83 10.71 -5.39
CA HIS A 434 5.80 11.69 -5.04
C HIS A 434 6.22 12.52 -3.82
N VAL A 435 6.84 11.88 -2.83
CA VAL A 435 7.30 12.53 -1.59
C VAL A 435 8.31 13.63 -1.90
N TRP A 436 9.41 13.30 -2.60
CA TRP A 436 10.46 14.31 -2.83
C TRP A 436 9.98 15.46 -3.73
N LYS A 437 9.10 15.19 -4.71
CA LYS A 437 8.50 16.23 -5.56
C LYS A 437 7.62 17.17 -4.75
N SER A 438 6.82 16.62 -3.84
CA SER A 438 5.97 17.41 -2.94
C SER A 438 6.81 18.25 -1.98
N ILE A 439 7.89 17.68 -1.42
CA ILE A 439 8.86 18.42 -0.61
C ILE A 439 9.47 19.56 -1.41
N ALA A 440 9.97 19.30 -2.63
CA ALA A 440 10.58 20.33 -3.48
C ALA A 440 9.60 21.47 -3.81
N SER A 441 8.38 21.13 -4.22
CA SER A 441 7.36 22.13 -4.54
C SER A 441 6.96 22.98 -3.33
N GLN A 442 6.86 22.40 -2.13
CA GLN A 442 6.53 23.16 -0.92
C GLN A 442 7.73 23.95 -0.37
N LEU A 443 8.95 23.49 -0.62
CA LEU A 443 10.16 24.27 -0.35
C LEU A 443 10.31 25.44 -1.32
N ASP A 444 9.91 25.30 -2.58
CA ASP A 444 9.86 26.41 -3.55
C ASP A 444 8.96 27.54 -3.04
N ASP A 445 7.72 27.21 -2.66
CA ASP A 445 6.77 28.17 -2.09
C ASP A 445 7.30 28.79 -0.79
N TYR A 446 7.90 27.98 0.08
CA TYR A 446 8.47 28.45 1.34
C TYR A 446 9.65 29.40 1.14
N PHE A 447 10.61 29.08 0.28
CA PHE A 447 11.74 29.97 0.00
C PHE A 447 11.32 31.23 -0.72
N TYR A 448 10.38 31.14 -1.66
CA TYR A 448 9.86 32.30 -2.33
C TYR A 448 9.18 33.27 -1.34
N ASN A 449 8.23 32.78 -0.54
CA ASN A 449 7.43 33.64 0.34
C ASN A 449 8.18 34.08 1.60
N GLU A 450 8.91 33.20 2.27
CA GLU A 450 9.47 33.46 3.60
C GLU A 450 10.94 33.90 3.55
N LEU A 451 11.70 33.52 2.52
CA LEU A 451 13.10 33.97 2.34
C LEU A 451 13.18 35.14 1.39
N ILE A 452 12.72 34.99 0.15
CA ILE A 452 12.94 36.01 -0.87
C ILE A 452 12.09 37.25 -0.59
N LEU A 453 10.76 37.10 -0.52
CA LEU A 453 9.87 38.25 -0.38
C LEU A 453 10.00 38.99 0.96
N MET A 454 10.59 38.37 1.98
CA MET A 454 10.78 38.96 3.31
C MET A 454 12.14 39.63 3.50
N ASN A 455 13.08 39.48 2.56
CA ASN A 455 14.42 40.03 2.67
C ASN A 455 14.73 41.01 1.53
N ARG A 456 15.75 41.84 1.75
CA ARG A 456 16.37 42.69 0.72
C ARG A 456 17.77 42.17 0.44
N PHE A 457 18.23 42.35 -0.79
CA PHE A 457 19.48 41.73 -1.26
C PHE A 457 20.44 42.77 -1.82
N THR A 458 21.69 42.75 -1.36
CA THR A 458 22.81 43.35 -2.10
C THR A 458 23.20 42.46 -3.27
N SER A 459 24.07 42.95 -4.16
CA SER A 459 24.57 42.14 -5.28
C SER A 459 25.29 40.87 -4.78
N LEU A 460 26.04 40.97 -3.68
CA LEU A 460 26.73 39.84 -3.06
C LEU A 460 25.75 38.89 -2.37
N GLY A 461 24.76 39.40 -1.62
CA GLY A 461 23.73 38.58 -0.99
C GLY A 461 22.89 37.79 -2.02
N ALA A 462 22.53 38.43 -3.14
CA ALA A 462 21.85 37.77 -4.25
C ALA A 462 22.72 36.67 -4.90
N ALA A 463 24.03 36.92 -5.03
CA ALA A 463 24.98 35.94 -5.54
C ALA A 463 25.17 34.75 -4.58
N GLN A 464 25.20 35.00 -3.26
CA GLN A 464 25.25 33.96 -2.22
C GLN A 464 23.99 33.09 -2.25
N LEU A 465 22.80 33.68 -2.37
CA LEU A 465 21.56 32.92 -2.52
C LEU A 465 21.62 32.02 -3.76
N ARG A 466 22.10 32.54 -4.89
CA ARG A 466 22.28 31.76 -6.11
C ARG A 466 23.24 30.58 -5.89
N PHE A 467 24.33 30.82 -5.16
CA PHE A 467 25.31 29.78 -4.83
C PHE A 467 24.69 28.69 -3.98
N ASP A 468 24.02 29.03 -2.88
CA ASP A 468 23.37 28.09 -1.97
C ASP A 468 22.30 27.25 -2.70
N LEU A 469 21.48 27.88 -3.53
CA LEU A 469 20.47 27.17 -4.32
C LEU A 469 21.10 26.20 -5.33
N THR A 470 22.07 26.68 -6.13
CA THR A 470 22.64 25.90 -7.23
C THR A 470 23.55 24.77 -6.74
N ASN A 471 24.42 25.06 -5.77
CA ASN A 471 25.48 24.15 -5.36
C ASN A 471 25.10 23.28 -4.16
N CYS A 472 24.13 23.72 -3.33
CA CYS A 472 23.71 22.98 -2.14
C CYS A 472 22.29 22.43 -2.29
N LEU A 473 21.28 23.26 -2.57
CA LEU A 473 19.90 22.77 -2.61
C LEU A 473 19.67 21.82 -3.79
N TYR A 474 19.93 22.27 -5.02
CA TYR A 474 19.66 21.50 -6.23
C TYR A 474 20.53 20.24 -6.32
N SER A 475 21.76 20.30 -5.81
CA SER A 475 22.66 19.15 -5.81
C SER A 475 22.14 17.99 -4.95
N LEU A 476 21.36 18.24 -3.91
CA LEU A 476 20.69 17.20 -3.11
C LEU A 476 19.62 16.44 -3.89
N PHE A 477 19.00 17.07 -4.89
CA PHE A 477 17.97 16.44 -5.73
C PHE A 477 18.53 15.77 -6.99
N ASN A 478 19.80 15.98 -7.34
CA ASN A 478 20.44 15.36 -8.51
C ASN A 478 20.47 13.82 -8.45
N LEU A 479 20.34 13.24 -7.26
CA LEU A 479 20.22 11.79 -7.09
C LEU A 479 18.86 11.24 -7.58
N TYR A 480 17.86 12.11 -7.75
CA TYR A 480 16.47 11.72 -7.99
C TYR A 480 15.88 12.33 -9.27
N THR A 481 16.49 13.39 -9.81
CA THR A 481 16.07 14.02 -11.05
C THR A 481 17.25 14.67 -11.78
N GLU A 482 17.20 14.68 -13.11
CA GLU A 482 18.20 15.37 -13.95
C GLU A 482 18.02 16.90 -13.99
N ARG A 483 16.85 17.41 -13.58
CA ARG A 483 16.49 18.84 -13.66
C ARG A 483 15.86 19.33 -12.37
N PRO A 484 16.61 19.40 -11.26
CA PRO A 484 16.08 19.82 -9.97
C PRO A 484 15.49 21.23 -9.99
N GLU A 485 16.05 22.15 -10.80
CA GLU A 485 15.63 23.55 -10.83
C GLU A 485 14.19 23.72 -11.34
N SER A 486 13.68 22.75 -12.09
CA SER A 486 12.30 22.76 -12.59
C SER A 486 11.25 22.63 -11.47
N PHE A 487 11.62 22.04 -10.33
CA PHE A 487 10.75 21.91 -9.16
C PHE A 487 10.82 23.12 -8.21
N PHE A 488 11.76 24.04 -8.46
CA PHE A 488 11.96 25.28 -7.73
C PHE A 488 11.70 26.49 -8.63
N SER A 489 10.65 26.43 -9.44
CA SER A 489 10.40 27.37 -10.52
C SER A 489 10.27 28.83 -10.06
N GLN A 490 9.57 29.10 -8.95
CA GLN A 490 9.37 30.47 -8.46
C GLN A 490 10.65 31.02 -7.84
N THR A 491 11.30 30.22 -6.98
CA THR A 491 12.56 30.59 -6.32
C THR A 491 13.67 30.80 -7.35
N ARG A 492 13.76 29.94 -8.37
CA ARG A 492 14.73 30.05 -9.46
C ARG A 492 14.53 31.33 -10.24
N ASP A 493 13.31 31.60 -10.68
CA ASP A 493 12.99 32.78 -11.49
C ASP A 493 13.24 34.07 -10.69
N ALA A 494 12.89 34.08 -9.40
CA ALA A 494 13.19 35.20 -8.52
C ALA A 494 14.71 35.40 -8.34
N CYS A 495 15.47 34.32 -8.20
CA CYS A 495 16.92 34.37 -8.10
C CYS A 495 17.58 34.92 -9.38
N VAL A 496 17.04 34.61 -10.56
CA VAL A 496 17.48 35.21 -11.84
C VAL A 496 17.30 36.72 -11.81
N LEU A 497 16.12 37.21 -11.41
CA LEU A 497 15.82 38.65 -11.36
C LEU A 497 16.70 39.40 -10.35
N LEU A 498 16.95 38.82 -9.18
CA LEU A 498 17.82 39.39 -8.15
C LEU A 498 19.28 39.53 -8.63
N ASN A 499 19.73 38.64 -9.51
CA ASN A 499 21.11 38.58 -10.01
C ASN A 499 21.32 39.28 -11.37
N LEU A 500 20.31 39.97 -11.92
CA LEU A 500 20.48 40.75 -13.16
C LEU A 500 21.52 41.86 -12.97
N LEU A 501 22.21 42.26 -14.05
CA LEU A 501 23.07 43.44 -14.00
C LEU A 501 22.24 44.70 -13.67
N PRO A 502 22.78 45.67 -12.91
CA PRO A 502 22.00 46.84 -12.46
C PRO A 502 21.30 47.59 -13.60
N GLY A 503 22.00 47.84 -14.72
CA GLY A 503 21.42 48.51 -15.88
C GLY A 503 20.31 47.69 -16.55
N THR A 504 20.48 46.37 -16.68
CA THR A 504 19.45 45.48 -17.23
C THR A 504 18.21 45.43 -16.33
N ALA A 505 18.40 45.46 -15.01
CA ALA A 505 17.33 45.43 -14.04
C ALA A 505 16.49 46.72 -14.07
N GLU A 506 17.12 47.90 -14.18
CA GLU A 506 16.38 49.16 -14.25
C GLU A 506 15.60 49.28 -15.57
N LEU A 507 16.21 48.91 -16.70
CA LEU A 507 15.52 48.87 -18.00
C LEU A 507 14.32 47.91 -17.98
N LEU A 508 14.48 46.73 -17.39
CA LEU A 508 13.39 45.78 -17.25
C LEU A 508 12.27 46.35 -16.37
N LYS A 509 12.62 47.02 -15.27
CA LYS A 509 11.66 47.66 -14.37
C LYS A 509 10.88 48.78 -15.06
N ASP A 510 11.55 49.62 -15.85
CA ASP A 510 10.90 50.67 -16.63
C ASP A 510 9.94 50.07 -17.68
N THR A 511 10.41 49.07 -18.42
CA THR A 511 9.60 48.34 -19.42
C THR A 511 8.34 47.72 -18.79
N LEU A 512 8.49 47.10 -17.61
CA LEU A 512 7.37 46.51 -16.88
C LEU A 512 6.41 47.58 -16.35
N ASN A 513 6.91 48.69 -15.79
CA ASN A 513 6.06 49.79 -15.32
C ASN A 513 5.27 50.47 -16.45
N GLU A 514 5.89 50.66 -17.62
CA GLU A 514 5.21 51.17 -18.81
C GLU A 514 4.10 50.22 -19.28
N SER A 515 4.33 48.91 -19.23
CA SER A 515 3.33 47.91 -19.61
C SER A 515 2.15 47.78 -18.63
N VAL A 516 2.38 48.00 -17.33
CA VAL A 516 1.34 47.94 -16.29
C VAL A 516 0.48 49.20 -16.28
N SER A 517 1.05 50.35 -16.65
CA SER A 517 0.37 51.65 -16.66
C SER A 517 -0.38 51.96 -17.96
N THR A 518 -0.03 51.32 -19.09
CA THR A 518 -0.64 51.60 -20.39
C THR A 518 -1.73 50.59 -20.76
N VAL A 519 -2.89 51.10 -21.18
CA VAL A 519 -3.97 50.31 -21.78
C VAL A 519 -3.43 49.61 -23.04
N ARG A 520 -3.19 48.30 -22.94
CA ARG A 520 -2.95 47.30 -24.00
C ARG A 520 -2.70 47.89 -25.39
N LYS A 521 -1.45 48.26 -25.67
CA LYS A 521 -0.93 48.24 -27.05
C LYS A 521 -0.35 46.84 -27.29
N ASP A 522 -0.85 46.15 -28.32
CA ASP A 522 -0.53 44.75 -28.64
C ASP A 522 0.97 44.46 -28.89
N ASP A 523 1.82 45.49 -29.02
CA ASP A 523 3.25 45.35 -29.31
C ASP A 523 4.15 45.23 -28.06
N ASN A 524 3.69 45.63 -26.86
CA ASN A 524 4.48 45.58 -25.63
C ASN A 524 4.00 44.42 -24.74
N ASN A 525 4.38 43.18 -25.08
CA ASN A 525 4.07 42.03 -24.23
C ASN A 525 5.10 41.91 -23.09
N PRO A 526 4.80 42.30 -21.83
CA PRO A 526 5.75 42.26 -20.72
C PRO A 526 6.25 40.84 -20.40
N LEU A 527 5.46 39.83 -20.78
CA LEU A 527 5.85 38.43 -20.64
C LEU A 527 6.98 38.07 -21.61
N GLY A 528 7.07 38.71 -22.78
CA GLY A 528 8.13 38.47 -23.75
C GLY A 528 9.52 38.77 -23.17
N SER A 529 9.68 39.94 -22.55
CA SER A 529 10.94 40.34 -21.91
C SER A 529 11.33 39.44 -20.75
N LEU A 530 10.36 38.91 -20.00
CA LEU A 530 10.62 37.95 -18.91
C LEU A 530 11.06 36.58 -19.47
N LEU A 531 10.39 36.10 -20.52
CA LEU A 531 10.72 34.83 -21.16
C LEU A 531 12.12 34.84 -21.80
N GLU A 532 12.54 35.97 -22.39
CA GLU A 532 13.89 36.14 -22.93
C GLU A 532 14.98 36.02 -21.85
N LEU A 533 14.66 36.41 -20.61
CA LEU A 533 15.54 36.27 -19.46
C LEU A 533 15.45 34.90 -18.77
N GLY A 534 14.61 33.99 -19.30
CA GLY A 534 14.40 32.67 -18.73
C GLY A 534 13.50 32.67 -17.49
N VAL A 535 12.67 33.69 -17.30
CA VAL A 535 11.63 33.77 -16.28
C VAL A 535 10.32 33.29 -16.88
N TYR A 536 9.79 32.19 -16.38
CA TYR A 536 8.63 31.50 -16.97
C TYR A 536 7.41 31.43 -16.03
N ARG A 537 7.64 31.47 -14.71
CA ARG A 537 6.62 31.21 -13.69
C ARG A 537 6.05 32.49 -13.07
N LEU A 538 6.85 33.56 -13.00
CA LEU A 538 6.46 34.80 -12.33
C LEU A 538 5.61 35.70 -13.24
N THR A 539 4.62 36.34 -12.64
CA THR A 539 3.85 37.42 -13.26
C THR A 539 4.67 38.72 -13.37
N PRO A 540 4.32 39.65 -14.28
CA PRO A 540 4.95 40.97 -14.35
C PRO A 540 4.94 41.73 -13.02
N GLU A 541 3.86 41.64 -12.26
CA GLU A 541 3.71 42.29 -10.95
C GLU A 541 4.62 41.67 -9.89
N GLU A 542 4.76 40.34 -9.87
CA GLU A 542 5.70 39.63 -9.00
C GLU A 542 7.15 39.94 -9.37
N ALA A 543 7.46 40.01 -10.65
CA ALA A 543 8.78 40.38 -11.14
C ALA A 543 9.18 41.80 -10.69
N LEU A 544 8.27 42.77 -10.82
CA LEU A 544 8.46 44.14 -10.30
C LEU A 544 8.69 44.14 -8.78
N ARG A 545 7.92 43.34 -8.05
CA ARG A 545 8.11 43.20 -6.60
C ARG A 545 9.51 42.69 -6.28
N ILE A 546 9.98 41.64 -6.95
CA ILE A 546 11.32 41.07 -6.72
C ILE A 546 12.42 42.06 -7.08
N LEU A 547 12.29 42.78 -8.20
CA LEU A 547 13.26 43.83 -8.58
C LEU A 547 13.35 44.92 -7.51
N SER A 548 12.25 45.24 -6.83
CA SER A 548 12.22 46.25 -5.74
C SER A 548 12.92 45.79 -4.43
N LEU A 549 13.19 44.49 -4.28
CA LEU A 549 13.91 43.93 -3.14
C LEU A 549 15.42 44.11 -3.24
N ARG A 550 15.92 44.48 -4.42
CA ARG A 550 17.33 44.77 -4.65
C ARG A 550 17.72 46.09 -3.97
N VAL A 551 18.85 46.08 -3.26
CA VAL A 551 19.45 47.28 -2.70
C VAL A 551 20.40 47.87 -3.75
N ILE A 552 20.13 49.10 -4.17
CA ILE A 552 21.04 49.85 -5.05
C ILE A 552 22.07 50.52 -4.14
N VAL A 553 23.27 49.94 -4.07
CA VAL A 553 24.43 50.63 -3.47
C VAL A 553 24.96 51.59 -4.55
N GLY A 554 24.76 52.88 -4.33
CA GLY A 554 25.14 53.97 -5.23
C GLY A 554 26.60 54.38 -5.11
#